data_AF-A0A3R8T9P7-F1
#
_entry.id   AF-A0A3R8T9P7-F1
#
_cell.length_a   1.000
_cell.length_b   1.000
_cell.length_c   1.000
_cell.angle_alpha   90.00
_cell.angle_beta   90.00
_cell.angle_gamma   90.00
#
_symmetry.space_group_name_H-M   'P 1'
#
loop_
_entity.id
_entity.type
_entity.pdbx_description
1 polymer ?
#
loop_
_entity_poly.entity_id
_entity_poly.type
_entity_poly.pdbx_seq_one_letter_code
_entity_poly.pdbx_strand_id
1 'polypeptide(L)'
;MTIHLAPSPHWAPPRREVLRVCAALCVTVLIGGTAIAQAVPPPSSPAGRWITASGNVEVDVARCGPAWCGTITRVLSQQSMSRPGEVMTPADTRPALGMTILKDFLPEDEAAEGSPVARWQGHIYNRENGKTYRCLMSLDATGGLVLRPFVGLPIFGKTQVWRRLDATSAATPVTSREGQP
;
A
#
# COMPACT_ATOMS: atom_id res chain seq x y z
N MET A 1 -42.42 -26.56 65.20
CA MET A 1 -41.33 -25.55 65.22
C MET A 1 -40.12 -26.24 65.84
N THR A 2 -38.92 -25.89 65.35
CA THR A 2 -37.60 -26.32 65.87
C THR A 2 -36.97 -27.56 65.20
N ILE A 3 -36.39 -27.23 64.04
CA ILE A 3 -35.12 -27.68 63.43
C ILE A 3 -34.13 -28.30 64.44
N HIS A 4 -33.47 -29.41 64.08
CA HIS A 4 -32.08 -29.60 64.45
C HIS A 4 -31.28 -30.35 63.38
N LEU A 5 -30.21 -29.70 62.95
CA LEU A 5 -29.27 -30.08 61.90
C LEU A 5 -28.37 -31.25 62.31
N ALA A 6 -27.96 -32.02 61.30
CA ALA A 6 -26.94 -33.06 61.37
C ALA A 6 -25.51 -32.47 61.44
N PRO A 7 -24.56 -33.14 62.10
CA PRO A 7 -23.13 -32.91 61.90
C PRO A 7 -22.48 -33.98 61.01
N SER A 8 -21.70 -33.54 60.04
CA SER A 8 -20.89 -34.37 59.14
C SER A 8 -19.58 -34.84 59.79
N PRO A 9 -19.06 -36.04 59.47
CA PRO A 9 -17.79 -36.53 59.99
C PRO A 9 -16.57 -35.94 59.27
N HIS A 10 -15.51 -35.77 60.07
CA HIS A 10 -14.19 -35.28 59.70
C HIS A 10 -13.33 -36.43 59.15
N TRP A 11 -12.72 -36.22 57.98
CA TRP A 11 -11.72 -37.13 57.40
C TRP A 11 -10.45 -36.33 57.09
N ALA A 12 -9.32 -36.80 57.61
CA ALA A 12 -7.98 -36.34 57.28
C ALA A 12 -7.11 -37.56 56.92
N PRO A 13 -6.36 -37.55 55.81
CA PRO A 13 -5.31 -38.52 55.54
C PRO A 13 -3.88 -37.97 55.78
N PRO A 14 -2.87 -38.87 55.88
CA PRO A 14 -1.64 -38.67 56.65
C PRO A 14 -0.44 -38.06 55.90
N ARG A 15 0.53 -37.56 56.69
CA ARG A 15 1.87 -37.08 56.28
C ARG A 15 2.82 -38.25 56.03
N ARG A 16 3.65 -38.18 54.99
CA ARG A 16 4.85 -39.03 54.82
C ARG A 16 6.00 -38.29 54.11
N GLU A 17 7.07 -38.21 54.88
CA GLU A 17 8.51 -37.94 54.72
C GLU A 17 9.13 -37.91 53.31
N VAL A 18 9.88 -36.85 52.96
CA VAL A 18 11.37 -36.68 52.96
C VAL A 18 12.12 -37.60 51.98
N LEU A 19 12.74 -37.03 50.93
CA LEU A 19 14.20 -37.07 50.70
C LEU A 19 14.60 -36.15 49.51
N ARG A 20 15.55 -35.25 49.75
CA ARG A 20 16.29 -34.47 48.74
C ARG A 20 17.41 -35.34 48.17
N VAL A 21 17.81 -35.19 46.91
CA VAL A 21 19.22 -35.18 46.43
C VAL A 21 19.30 -34.87 44.93
N CYS A 22 20.30 -34.07 44.59
CA CYS A 22 20.62 -33.39 43.35
C CYS A 22 21.07 -34.30 42.20
N ALA A 23 20.78 -33.92 40.94
CA ALA A 23 21.69 -34.10 39.81
C ALA A 23 21.28 -33.20 38.63
N ALA A 24 22.27 -32.55 38.03
CA ALA A 24 22.16 -31.48 37.05
C ALA A 24 21.63 -31.93 35.67
N LEU A 25 20.85 -31.06 35.02
CA LEU A 25 21.03 -30.80 33.60
C LEU A 25 20.69 -29.33 33.33
N CYS A 26 21.71 -28.56 32.97
CA CYS A 26 21.59 -27.16 32.57
C CYS A 26 20.70 -27.08 31.32
N VAL A 27 19.48 -26.58 31.46
CA VAL A 27 18.64 -26.19 30.32
C VAL A 27 19.17 -24.86 29.81
N THR A 28 20.04 -24.90 28.81
CA THR A 28 20.45 -23.71 28.06
C THR A 28 19.24 -23.20 27.29
N VAL A 29 18.56 -22.18 27.83
CA VAL A 29 17.49 -21.46 27.12
C VAL A 29 18.14 -20.66 25.98
N LEU A 30 18.14 -21.23 24.77
CA LEU A 30 18.39 -20.49 23.55
C LEU A 30 17.25 -19.49 23.36
N ILE A 31 17.46 -18.25 23.77
CA ILE A 31 16.60 -17.11 23.42
C ILE A 31 16.88 -16.81 21.94
N GLY A 32 16.32 -17.62 21.05
CA GLY A 32 16.25 -17.33 19.63
C GLY A 32 15.28 -16.17 19.44
N GLY A 33 15.81 -14.97 19.19
CA GLY A 33 15.00 -13.80 18.84
C GLY A 33 14.23 -14.08 17.55
N THR A 34 12.93 -14.34 17.68
CA THR A 34 12.02 -14.34 16.54
C THR A 34 11.88 -12.91 16.03
N ALA A 35 12.52 -12.61 14.90
CA ALA A 35 12.24 -11.40 14.16
C ALA A 35 10.78 -11.44 13.70
N ILE A 36 9.90 -10.79 14.45
CA ILE A 36 8.54 -10.48 14.02
C ILE A 36 8.66 -9.51 12.85
N ALA A 37 8.47 -10.03 11.63
CA ALA A 37 8.33 -9.21 10.44
C ALA A 37 7.12 -8.28 10.65
N GLN A 38 7.37 -7.01 10.92
CA GLN A 38 6.32 -6.01 10.99
C GLN A 38 5.78 -5.83 9.57
N ALA A 39 4.53 -6.24 9.34
CA ALA A 39 3.84 -5.95 8.09
C ALA A 39 3.77 -4.42 7.94
N VAL A 40 4.48 -3.87 6.96
CA VAL A 40 4.35 -2.45 6.62
C VAL A 40 2.92 -2.26 6.11
N PRO A 41 2.10 -1.41 6.76
CA PRO A 41 0.74 -1.18 6.29
C PRO A 41 0.80 -0.61 4.87
N PRO A 42 -0.12 -1.01 3.97
CA PRO A 42 -0.13 -0.49 2.62
C PRO A 42 -0.23 1.04 2.66
N PRO A 43 0.43 1.74 1.72
CA PRO A 43 0.35 3.19 1.68
C PRO A 43 -1.12 3.61 1.60
N SER A 44 -1.53 4.53 2.46
CA SER A 44 -2.90 5.06 2.49
C SER A 44 -3.09 6.31 1.63
N SER A 45 -1.99 6.81 1.04
CA SER A 45 -1.96 8.06 0.28
C SER A 45 -1.53 7.84 -1.17
N PRO A 46 -2.21 8.47 -2.15
CA PRO A 46 -1.85 8.40 -3.56
C PRO A 46 -0.63 9.27 -3.88
N ALA A 47 -0.13 10.07 -2.93
CA ALA A 47 1.03 10.93 -3.11
C ALA A 47 2.28 10.16 -3.54
N GLY A 48 3.09 10.76 -4.40
CA GLY A 48 4.39 10.25 -4.83
C GLY A 48 4.50 10.06 -6.34
N ARG A 49 5.59 9.42 -6.77
CA ARG A 49 5.93 9.26 -8.19
C ARG A 49 5.50 7.89 -8.71
N TRP A 50 4.94 7.89 -9.91
CA TRP A 50 4.29 6.72 -10.50
C TRP A 50 4.68 6.54 -11.95
N ILE A 51 4.91 5.31 -12.37
CA ILE A 51 5.00 4.93 -13.79
C ILE A 51 3.62 4.52 -14.28
N THR A 52 3.17 5.12 -15.38
CA THR A 52 1.89 4.77 -15.99
C THR A 52 1.85 3.31 -16.43
N ALA A 53 0.66 2.72 -16.52
CA ALA A 53 0.51 1.33 -16.97
C ALA A 53 1.13 1.08 -18.36
N SER A 54 1.15 2.10 -19.22
CA SER A 54 1.82 2.04 -20.53
C SER A 54 3.35 2.11 -20.46
N GLY A 55 3.93 2.50 -19.33
CA GLY A 55 5.36 2.77 -19.20
C GLY A 55 5.83 4.07 -19.88
N ASN A 56 4.93 4.86 -20.45
CA ASN A 56 5.28 6.05 -21.23
C ASN A 56 5.84 7.20 -20.38
N VAL A 57 5.28 7.43 -19.19
CA VAL A 57 5.62 8.61 -18.40
C VAL A 57 5.72 8.31 -16.90
N GLU A 58 6.56 9.10 -16.24
CA GLU A 58 6.57 9.26 -14.79
C GLU A 58 5.66 10.44 -14.42
N VAL A 59 4.81 10.23 -13.42
CA VAL A 59 3.85 11.22 -12.93
C VAL A 59 4.07 11.41 -11.44
N ASP A 60 4.28 12.64 -11.01
CA ASP A 60 4.25 13.00 -9.60
C ASP A 60 2.82 13.37 -9.21
N VAL A 61 2.28 12.67 -8.21
CA VAL A 61 0.97 12.91 -7.64
C VAL A 61 1.12 13.66 -6.33
N ALA A 62 0.51 14.85 -6.27
CA ALA A 62 0.62 15.76 -5.13
C ALA A 62 -0.70 16.50 -4.88
N ARG A 63 -0.78 17.17 -3.72
CA ARG A 63 -1.92 18.03 -3.37
C ARG A 63 -1.95 19.25 -4.30
N CYS A 64 -3.13 19.58 -4.81
CA CYS A 64 -3.42 20.80 -5.54
C CYS A 64 -4.66 21.46 -4.90
N GLY A 65 -4.44 22.12 -3.76
CA GLY A 65 -5.54 22.56 -2.88
C GLY A 65 -6.20 21.35 -2.19
N PRO A 66 -7.54 21.21 -2.23
CA PRO A 66 -8.24 20.10 -1.57
C PRO A 66 -8.10 18.77 -2.34
N ALA A 67 -7.77 18.83 -3.63
CA ALA A 67 -7.70 17.67 -4.52
C ALA A 67 -6.28 17.08 -4.63
N TRP A 68 -6.21 15.91 -5.25
CA TRP A 68 -4.97 15.37 -5.81
C TRP A 68 -4.88 15.70 -7.30
N CYS A 69 -3.67 16.07 -7.73
CA CYS A 69 -3.31 16.29 -9.13
C CYS A 69 -2.06 15.48 -9.47
N GLY A 70 -1.87 15.19 -10.76
CA GLY A 70 -0.75 14.41 -11.26
C GLY A 70 -0.09 15.09 -12.45
N THR A 71 1.19 15.40 -12.32
CA THR A 71 1.98 16.12 -13.31
C THR A 71 3.10 15.24 -13.84
N ILE A 72 3.28 15.23 -15.17
CA ILE A 72 4.35 14.46 -15.81
C ILE A 72 5.71 15.07 -15.44
N THR A 73 6.58 14.28 -14.81
CA THR A 73 7.94 14.67 -14.42
C THR A 73 9.02 14.05 -15.30
N ARG A 74 8.70 12.98 -16.04
CA ARG A 74 9.60 12.36 -17.01
C ARG A 74 8.84 11.69 -18.14
N VAL A 75 9.37 11.79 -19.36
CA VAL A 75 8.92 10.99 -20.50
C VAL A 75 9.91 9.84 -20.67
N LEU A 76 9.41 8.61 -20.57
CA LEU A 76 10.20 7.38 -20.67
C LEU A 76 10.10 6.76 -22.07
N SER A 77 8.91 6.81 -22.65
CA SER A 77 8.64 6.34 -24.02
C SER A 77 7.42 7.05 -24.59
N GLN A 78 7.16 6.82 -25.87
CA GLN A 78 6.00 7.38 -26.58
C GLN A 78 5.28 6.29 -27.36
N GLN A 79 4.95 5.18 -26.70
CA GLN A 79 4.21 4.09 -27.33
C GLN A 79 2.72 4.42 -27.38
N SER A 80 2.05 4.09 -28.49
CA SER A 80 0.61 4.26 -28.59
C SER A 80 -0.11 3.35 -27.60
N MET A 81 -1.05 3.92 -26.84
CA MET A 81 -1.93 3.16 -25.94
C MET A 81 -3.09 2.51 -26.71
N SER A 82 -3.32 2.95 -27.95
CA SER A 82 -4.40 2.45 -28.81
C SER A 82 -3.92 1.46 -29.87
N ARG A 83 -2.63 1.52 -30.24
CA ARG A 83 -1.98 0.69 -31.28
C ARG A 83 -0.67 0.08 -30.73
N PRO A 84 -0.73 -1.11 -30.11
CA PRO A 84 0.45 -1.74 -29.54
C PRO A 84 1.57 -1.93 -30.58
N GLY A 85 2.81 -1.60 -30.21
CA GLY A 85 3.98 -1.69 -31.09
C GLY A 85 4.23 -0.46 -31.96
N GLU A 86 3.30 0.50 -32.01
CA GLU A 86 3.47 1.74 -32.76
C GLU A 86 3.90 2.90 -31.86
N VAL A 87 4.56 3.89 -32.47
CA VAL A 87 4.83 5.18 -31.83
C VAL A 87 3.53 5.98 -31.79
N MET A 88 3.22 6.53 -30.62
CA MET A 88 2.09 7.43 -30.41
C MET A 88 2.24 8.69 -31.26
N THR A 89 1.20 9.03 -32.02
CA THR A 89 1.03 10.38 -32.58
C THR A 89 0.06 11.15 -31.69
N PRO A 90 0.52 12.12 -30.88
CA PRO A 90 -0.35 12.79 -29.93
C PRO A 90 -1.24 13.82 -30.61
N ALA A 91 -2.53 13.82 -30.29
CA ALA A 91 -3.43 14.91 -30.68
C ALA A 91 -3.03 16.25 -30.02
N ASP A 92 -2.47 16.20 -28.81
CA ASP A 92 -1.88 17.37 -28.16
C ASP A 92 -0.35 17.39 -28.32
N THR A 93 0.11 18.30 -29.18
CA THR A 93 1.51 18.46 -29.55
C THR A 93 2.34 19.26 -28.54
N ARG A 94 1.71 19.81 -27.49
CA ARG A 94 2.45 20.48 -26.42
C ARG A 94 3.42 19.50 -25.74
N PRO A 95 4.55 20.00 -25.19
CA PRO A 95 5.46 19.16 -24.42
C PRO A 95 4.74 18.39 -23.32
N ALA A 96 4.98 17.08 -23.24
CA ALA A 96 4.38 16.26 -22.20
C ALA A 96 4.96 16.57 -20.81
N LEU A 97 6.24 16.95 -20.74
CA LEU A 97 6.88 17.35 -19.49
C LEU A 97 6.18 18.55 -18.87
N GLY A 98 5.80 18.46 -17.59
CA GLY A 98 5.06 19.49 -16.87
C GLY A 98 3.55 19.49 -17.14
N MET A 99 3.04 18.64 -18.03
CA MET A 99 1.61 18.53 -18.28
C MET A 99 0.90 17.86 -17.10
N THR A 100 -0.14 18.51 -16.60
CA THR A 100 -1.03 17.93 -15.57
C THR A 100 -2.05 17.03 -16.25
N ILE A 101 -1.94 15.72 -16.00
CA ILE A 101 -2.79 14.70 -16.61
C ILE A 101 -3.80 14.09 -15.65
N LEU A 102 -3.60 14.21 -14.33
CA LEU A 102 -4.61 13.88 -13.32
C LEU A 102 -5.09 15.18 -12.67
N LYS A 103 -6.42 15.38 -12.61
CA LYS A 103 -7.03 16.64 -12.18
C LYS A 103 -8.18 16.40 -11.22
N ASP A 104 -8.28 17.24 -10.20
CA ASP A 104 -9.44 17.38 -9.33
C ASP A 104 -9.90 16.08 -8.65
N PHE A 105 -8.96 15.22 -8.23
CA PHE A 105 -9.30 14.01 -7.50
C PHE A 105 -9.66 14.33 -6.04
N LEU A 106 -10.96 14.34 -5.75
CA LEU A 106 -11.53 14.55 -4.42
C LEU A 106 -11.99 13.21 -3.81
N PRO A 107 -12.02 13.07 -2.48
CA PRO A 107 -12.55 11.88 -1.83
C PRO A 107 -13.97 11.58 -2.35
N GLU A 108 -14.27 10.31 -2.58
CA GLU A 108 -15.63 9.90 -2.91
C GLU A 108 -16.49 9.97 -1.64
N ASP A 109 -17.60 10.70 -1.68
CA ASP A 109 -18.52 10.88 -0.54
C ASP A 109 -19.10 9.54 -0.04
N GLU A 110 -19.16 8.52 -0.93
CA GLU A 110 -19.62 7.16 -0.64
C GLU A 110 -18.47 6.15 -0.47
N ALA A 111 -17.40 6.52 0.22
CA ALA A 111 -16.60 5.49 0.88
C ALA A 111 -17.51 4.83 1.93
N ALA A 112 -18.25 3.77 1.54
CA ALA A 112 -19.15 3.03 2.41
C ALA A 112 -18.53 2.90 3.79
N GLU A 113 -19.23 3.32 4.85
CA GLU A 113 -18.72 3.26 6.23
C GLU A 113 -18.06 1.90 6.47
N GLY A 114 -16.75 1.90 6.73
CA GLY A 114 -15.96 0.68 6.90
C GLY A 114 -15.22 0.15 5.66
N SER A 115 -15.23 0.83 4.51
CA SER A 115 -14.37 0.47 3.38
C SER A 115 -12.92 0.84 3.71
N PRO A 116 -11.99 -0.14 3.82
CA PRO A 116 -10.61 0.13 4.21
C PRO A 116 -9.78 0.79 3.10
N VAL A 117 -10.37 1.01 1.92
CA VAL A 117 -9.70 1.51 0.74
C VAL A 117 -10.18 2.94 0.45
N ALA A 118 -9.27 3.90 0.58
CA ALA A 118 -9.54 5.26 0.16
C ALA A 118 -9.79 5.33 -1.36
N ARG A 119 -10.89 5.99 -1.74
CA ARG A 119 -11.29 6.22 -3.14
C ARG A 119 -11.41 7.71 -3.41
N TRP A 120 -11.00 8.10 -4.60
CA TRP A 120 -11.13 9.46 -5.10
C TRP A 120 -11.76 9.47 -6.49
N GLN A 121 -12.48 10.54 -6.80
CA GLN A 121 -13.04 10.79 -8.12
C GLN A 121 -12.50 12.10 -8.67
N GLY A 122 -12.07 12.07 -9.93
CA GLY A 122 -11.55 13.23 -10.64
C GLY A 122 -11.52 12.98 -12.14
N HIS A 123 -10.50 13.52 -12.81
CA HIS A 123 -10.35 13.46 -14.25
C HIS A 123 -8.95 13.08 -14.70
N ILE A 124 -8.86 12.32 -15.80
CA ILE A 124 -7.61 12.01 -16.47
C ILE A 124 -7.60 12.51 -17.90
N TYR A 125 -6.54 13.23 -18.28
CA TYR A 125 -6.30 13.71 -19.63
C TYR A 125 -5.48 12.70 -20.43
N ASN A 126 -5.97 12.31 -21.61
CA ASN A 126 -5.25 11.49 -22.56
C ASN A 126 -4.71 12.36 -23.70
N ARG A 127 -3.40 12.57 -23.73
CA ARG A 127 -2.75 13.37 -24.79
C ARG A 127 -2.77 12.73 -26.17
N GLU A 128 -2.90 11.40 -26.25
CA GLU A 128 -2.92 10.67 -27.53
C GLU A 128 -4.13 11.08 -28.36
N ASN A 129 -5.28 11.24 -27.71
CA ASN A 129 -6.53 11.61 -28.37
C ASN A 129 -7.07 12.99 -27.99
N GLY A 130 -6.38 13.70 -27.09
CA GLY A 130 -6.72 15.06 -26.67
C GLY A 130 -7.96 15.16 -25.78
N LYS A 131 -8.44 14.05 -25.20
CA LYS A 131 -9.69 14.01 -24.42
C LYS A 131 -9.43 13.87 -22.92
N THR A 132 -10.36 14.44 -22.15
CA THR A 132 -10.42 14.27 -20.70
C THR A 132 -11.54 13.31 -20.34
N TYR A 133 -11.29 12.40 -19.41
CA TYR A 133 -12.21 11.37 -18.96
C TYR A 133 -12.45 11.50 -17.46
N ARG A 134 -13.68 11.20 -17.01
CA ARG A 134 -13.90 10.94 -15.58
C ARG A 134 -13.09 9.72 -15.16
N CYS A 135 -12.57 9.74 -13.95
CA CYS A 135 -11.67 8.71 -13.48
C CYS A 135 -11.87 8.45 -12.00
N LEU A 136 -11.95 7.16 -11.64
CA LEU A 136 -11.84 6.71 -10.26
C LEU A 136 -10.38 6.38 -9.96
N MET A 137 -9.93 6.75 -8.76
CA MET A 137 -8.60 6.48 -8.24
C MET A 137 -8.70 5.73 -6.92
N SER A 138 -7.86 4.72 -6.73
CA SER A 138 -7.66 4.03 -5.45
C SER A 138 -6.26 3.42 -5.37
N LEU A 139 -5.91 2.85 -4.21
CA LEU A 139 -4.72 2.03 -4.05
C LEU A 139 -5.13 0.56 -3.93
N ASP A 140 -4.41 -0.34 -4.61
CA ASP A 140 -4.57 -1.78 -4.42
C ASP A 140 -3.77 -2.29 -3.21
N ALA A 141 -3.96 -3.57 -2.87
CA ALA A 141 -3.29 -4.20 -1.73
C ALA A 141 -1.76 -4.27 -1.86
N THR A 142 -1.22 -4.12 -3.08
CA THR A 142 0.22 -4.09 -3.35
C THR A 142 0.81 -2.67 -3.31
N GLY A 143 -0.03 -1.65 -3.11
CA GLY A 143 0.36 -0.25 -3.15
C GLY A 143 0.39 0.36 -4.56
N GLY A 144 -0.17 -0.32 -5.56
CA GLY A 144 -0.34 0.18 -6.93
C GLY A 144 -1.45 1.23 -7.01
N LEU A 145 -1.25 2.26 -7.83
CA LEU A 145 -2.26 3.31 -8.07
C LEU A 145 -3.20 2.85 -9.17
N VAL A 146 -4.42 2.53 -8.78
CA VAL A 146 -5.47 2.05 -9.67
C VAL A 146 -6.23 3.24 -10.23
N LEU A 147 -6.27 3.37 -11.55
CA LEU A 147 -7.01 4.40 -12.27
C LEU A 147 -8.00 3.76 -13.24
N ARG A 148 -9.27 4.16 -13.16
CA ARG A 148 -10.32 3.69 -14.06
C ARG A 148 -10.93 4.89 -14.80
N PRO A 149 -10.39 5.30 -15.96
CA PRO A 149 -11.05 6.24 -16.85
C PRO A 149 -12.33 5.66 -17.45
N PHE A 150 -13.39 6.46 -17.56
CA PHE A 150 -14.65 6.04 -18.18
C PHE A 150 -15.40 7.20 -18.87
N VAL A 151 -16.29 6.84 -19.77
CA VAL A 151 -17.31 7.71 -20.38
C VAL A 151 -18.67 7.22 -19.92
N GLY A 152 -19.51 8.08 -19.34
CA GLY A 152 -20.80 7.64 -18.79
C GLY A 152 -20.63 6.85 -17.50
N LEU A 153 -20.76 5.53 -17.53
CA LEU A 153 -20.67 4.67 -16.34
C LEU A 153 -19.27 4.03 -16.17
N PRO A 154 -18.76 3.86 -14.94
CA PRO A 154 -17.44 3.25 -14.67
C PRO A 154 -17.21 1.85 -15.25
N ILE A 155 -18.29 1.09 -15.46
CA ILE A 155 -18.26 -0.27 -16.03
C ILE A 155 -17.71 -0.31 -17.47
N PHE A 156 -17.79 0.79 -18.20
CA PHE A 156 -17.26 0.90 -19.58
C PHE A 156 -15.79 1.33 -19.63
N GLY A 157 -15.18 1.60 -18.48
CA GLY A 157 -13.79 2.01 -18.36
C GLY A 157 -12.80 0.83 -18.33
N LYS A 158 -11.61 1.03 -18.90
CA LYS A 158 -10.47 0.12 -18.72
C LYS A 158 -9.67 0.53 -17.50
N THR A 159 -9.39 -0.42 -16.61
CA THR A 159 -8.52 -0.17 -15.43
C THR A 159 -7.06 -0.15 -15.84
N GLN A 160 -6.33 0.79 -15.25
CA GLN A 160 -4.88 0.91 -15.32
C GLN A 160 -4.34 0.77 -13.90
N VAL A 161 -3.22 0.06 -13.76
CA VAL A 161 -2.49 0.00 -12.50
C VAL A 161 -1.12 0.63 -12.75
N TRP A 162 -0.87 1.74 -12.06
CA TRP A 162 0.40 2.46 -12.14
C TRP A 162 1.32 1.98 -11.02
N ARG A 163 2.60 1.85 -11.35
CA ARG A 163 3.61 1.32 -10.43
C ARG A 163 4.29 2.44 -9.68
N ARG A 164 4.40 2.33 -8.36
CA ARG A 164 5.11 3.30 -7.52
C ARG A 164 6.60 3.27 -7.83
N LEU A 165 7.22 4.45 -7.87
CA LEU A 165 8.66 4.59 -7.84
C LEU A 165 9.09 4.83 -6.40
N ASP A 166 9.45 3.76 -5.71
CA ASP A 166 9.97 3.86 -4.35
C ASP A 166 11.36 4.53 -4.39
N ALA A 167 11.67 5.37 -3.40
CA ALA A 167 13.05 5.85 -3.20
C ALA A 167 14.01 4.73 -2.76
N THR A 168 13.47 3.52 -2.48
CA THR A 168 14.18 2.37 -1.93
C THR A 168 14.73 1.47 -3.03
N SER A 169 15.56 2.02 -3.90
CA SER A 169 16.56 1.25 -4.66
C SER A 169 17.87 2.01 -4.86
N ALA A 170 18.04 3.18 -4.21
CA ALA A 170 19.25 3.99 -4.28
C ALA A 170 20.10 3.97 -3.00
N ALA A 171 19.80 3.10 -2.03
CA ALA A 171 20.61 2.95 -0.81
C ALA A 171 21.26 1.56 -0.77
N THR A 172 22.20 1.29 -1.68
CA THR A 172 23.29 0.41 -1.30
C THR A 172 24.15 1.22 -0.32
N PRO A 173 24.29 0.84 0.96
CA PRO A 173 25.32 1.44 1.79
C PRO A 173 26.65 1.08 1.12
N VAL A 174 27.30 2.08 0.53
CA VAL A 174 28.73 1.99 0.25
C VAL A 174 29.39 1.87 1.62
N THR A 175 29.69 0.65 2.03
CA THR A 175 30.57 0.40 3.17
C THR A 175 31.92 0.94 2.76
N SER A 176 32.16 2.21 3.08
CA SER A 176 33.48 2.81 3.06
C SER A 176 34.38 1.95 3.93
N ARG A 177 35.27 1.20 3.30
CA ARG A 177 36.39 0.57 3.98
C ARG A 177 37.38 1.69 4.28
N GLU A 178 37.08 2.45 5.33
CA GLU A 178 38.03 3.35 5.98
C GLU A 178 39.17 2.47 6.50
N GLY A 179 40.39 2.82 6.12
CA GLY A 179 41.61 2.10 6.48
C GLY A 179 41.81 2.05 7.99
N GLN A 180 42.47 0.98 8.43
CA GLN A 180 43.05 0.91 9.76
C GLN A 180 44.54 0.55 9.58
N PRO A 181 45.46 1.18 10.34
CA PRO A 181 46.90 1.18 10.08
C PRO A 181 47.60 -0.16 10.33
#